data_AF-A0A0H5PZ74-F1
#
_entry.id   AF-A0A0H5PZ74-F1
#
_cell.length_a   1.000
_cell.length_b   1.000
_cell.length_c   1.000
_cell.angle_alpha   90.00
_cell.angle_beta   90.00
_cell.angle_gamma   90.00
#
_symmetry.space_group_name_H-M   'P 1'
#
loop_
_entity.id
_entity.type
_entity.pdbx_description
1 polymer ?
#
loop_
_entity_poly.entity_id
_entity_poly.type
_entity_poly.pdbx_seq_one_letter_code
_entity_poly.pdbx_strand_id
1 'polypeptide(L)'
;MDKEQGYPTNYIEQTEYLGSQYEEVDGCTFYAELFPDNECTGELNEDFSKPNAIYLYTDERDKDSKRRMRRRIMLKDTWEQDYMDYVELNEKTLCGGLTYRARSNKLQNAHRCHAIIIDLDGVGLKELRNLFLRMGLKEGHPFAIPIPTFIASSGKGVHIYYVLDEPIDLFPNIKMQLKSLKHDLTFRIWDYKSTSQLKNIQYQSINQGFRMIGSINDKYGTQVRAYRTGKRVSIEYLNGFVRSEVDLTQRFRPSRMTKEEAKIKFPEWYANTFDEDGNKRKDRPQSGKWDIKGKVHGSDPFALYHWWMRQTDFAKGGHRYFFLMCMSIYASKCDVPKVKLRKDMQTVFEELKTIEHENPLVKEDMESALEAYSKEYWNFTIDNISKLTDVRIEKNKRNGRKQAQHLQLARGIRQIKGSMGEAVSGGGRPEMSKIVEEWRKEHPDGRKADCIRETGLSKPTVLKWWNAPAEPELTLEERLKMSRVGRLKS
;
A
#
# COMPACT_ATOMS: atom_id res chain seq x y z
N MET A 1 -24.05 -29.26 7.72
CA MET A 1 -24.81 -29.53 6.48
C MET A 1 -26.24 -29.73 6.92
N ASP A 2 -27.11 -28.77 6.66
CA ASP A 2 -28.55 -29.00 6.80
C ASP A 2 -29.06 -29.72 5.53
N LYS A 3 -29.94 -30.70 5.73
CA LYS A 3 -30.12 -31.84 4.81
C LYS A 3 -31.01 -31.58 3.59
N GLU A 4 -31.59 -30.40 3.41
CA GLU A 4 -32.57 -30.17 2.35
C GLU A 4 -32.06 -29.38 1.13
N GLN A 5 -30.99 -28.58 1.24
CA GLN A 5 -30.51 -27.72 0.13
C GLN A 5 -28.99 -27.77 -0.15
N GLY A 6 -28.19 -28.44 0.70
CA GLY A 6 -26.73 -28.55 0.49
C GLY A 6 -25.93 -27.27 0.80
N TYR A 7 -26.56 -26.24 1.36
CA TYR A 7 -25.90 -24.98 1.70
C TYR A 7 -25.00 -25.09 2.95
N PRO A 8 -23.95 -24.24 3.05
CA PRO A 8 -23.15 -24.15 4.26
C PRO A 8 -24.01 -23.72 5.45
N THR A 9 -23.84 -24.38 6.60
CA THR A 9 -24.56 -24.01 7.84
C THR A 9 -24.36 -22.54 8.23
N ASN A 10 -23.13 -22.01 8.07
CA ASN A 10 -22.84 -20.58 8.27
C ASN A 10 -23.74 -19.67 7.41
N TYR A 11 -24.01 -20.03 6.16
CA TYR A 11 -24.81 -19.20 5.26
C TYR A 11 -26.28 -19.11 5.72
N ILE A 12 -26.85 -20.26 6.11
CA ILE A 12 -28.22 -20.34 6.64
C ILE A 12 -28.32 -19.49 7.90
N GLU A 13 -27.42 -19.72 8.86
CA GLU A 13 -27.35 -18.97 10.13
C GLU A 13 -27.21 -17.46 9.92
N GLN A 14 -26.35 -17.03 8.99
CA GLN A 14 -26.15 -15.62 8.66
C GLN A 14 -27.42 -15.01 8.09
N THR A 15 -28.02 -15.65 7.10
CA THR A 15 -29.19 -15.10 6.37
C THR A 15 -30.44 -15.08 7.23
N GLU A 16 -30.68 -16.10 8.06
CA GLU A 16 -31.78 -16.11 9.04
C GLU A 16 -31.59 -15.00 10.08
N TYR A 17 -30.39 -14.89 10.67
CA TYR A 17 -30.14 -13.88 11.69
C TYR A 17 -30.27 -12.47 11.13
N LEU A 18 -29.62 -12.17 10.00
CA LEU A 18 -29.67 -10.85 9.37
C LEU A 18 -31.07 -10.51 8.87
N GLY A 19 -31.75 -11.44 8.19
CA GLY A 19 -33.09 -11.22 7.64
C GLY A 19 -34.17 -11.06 8.71
N SER A 20 -33.95 -11.57 9.92
CA SER A 20 -34.88 -11.34 11.05
C SER A 20 -34.76 -9.96 11.70
N GLN A 21 -33.67 -9.23 11.47
CA GLN A 21 -33.35 -7.98 12.18
C GLN A 21 -33.18 -6.77 11.25
N TYR A 22 -32.83 -6.99 9.98
CA TYR A 22 -32.42 -5.95 9.05
C TYR A 22 -33.14 -6.10 7.71
N GLU A 23 -33.37 -4.96 7.06
CA GLU A 23 -33.93 -4.89 5.72
C GLU A 23 -32.94 -5.49 4.71
N GLU A 24 -33.40 -6.48 3.94
CA GLU A 24 -32.68 -6.97 2.77
C GLU A 24 -32.79 -5.98 1.63
N VAL A 25 -31.68 -5.70 0.96
CA VAL A 25 -31.62 -4.75 -0.16
C VAL A 25 -31.30 -5.52 -1.44
N ASP A 26 -32.11 -5.32 -2.48
CA ASP A 26 -31.88 -5.94 -3.78
C ASP A 26 -30.59 -5.41 -4.42
N GLY A 27 -29.96 -6.23 -5.27
CA GLY A 27 -28.66 -5.88 -5.82
C GLY A 27 -28.71 -4.69 -6.80
N CYS A 28 -29.81 -4.49 -7.51
CA CYS A 28 -29.94 -3.36 -8.44
C CYS A 28 -29.91 -2.04 -7.67
N THR A 29 -30.77 -1.89 -6.65
CA THR A 29 -30.81 -0.74 -5.75
C THR A 29 -29.51 -0.57 -4.99
N PHE A 30 -28.92 -1.66 -4.50
CA PHE A 30 -27.65 -1.65 -3.76
C PHE A 30 -26.53 -0.95 -4.55
N TYR A 31 -26.32 -1.33 -5.82
CA TYR A 31 -25.24 -0.75 -6.62
C TYR A 31 -25.57 0.64 -7.15
N ALA A 32 -26.84 0.94 -7.41
CA ALA A 32 -27.27 2.30 -7.72
C ALA A 32 -26.98 3.26 -6.55
N GLU A 33 -27.21 2.82 -5.30
CA GLU A 33 -26.84 3.58 -4.11
C GLU A 33 -25.33 3.68 -3.92
N LEU A 34 -24.59 2.59 -4.17
CA LEU A 34 -23.14 2.57 -4.02
C LEU A 34 -22.44 3.52 -5.02
N PHE A 35 -22.97 3.63 -6.25
CA PHE A 35 -22.40 4.42 -7.33
C PHE A 35 -23.41 5.40 -7.95
N PRO A 36 -23.81 6.46 -7.21
CA PRO A 36 -24.88 7.37 -7.64
C PRO A 36 -24.49 8.26 -8.83
N ASP A 37 -23.18 8.45 -9.05
CA ASP A 37 -22.60 9.42 -9.97
C ASP A 37 -21.99 8.79 -11.23
N ASN A 38 -22.41 7.57 -11.60
CA ASN A 38 -22.01 6.99 -12.89
C ASN A 38 -22.55 7.85 -14.05
N GLU A 39 -21.81 7.84 -15.16
CA GLU A 39 -22.17 8.45 -16.44
C GLU A 39 -23.37 7.75 -17.08
N CYS A 40 -24.08 8.49 -17.94
CA CYS A 40 -25.11 7.92 -18.82
C CYS A 40 -24.51 7.53 -20.18
N THR A 41 -25.23 6.72 -20.97
CA THR A 41 -24.85 6.37 -22.34
C THR A 41 -24.60 7.63 -23.18
N GLY A 42 -23.41 7.72 -23.77
CA GLY A 42 -23.00 8.85 -24.60
C GLY A 42 -22.35 10.01 -23.85
N GLU A 43 -22.37 10.03 -22.51
CA GLU A 43 -21.54 10.95 -21.73
C GLU A 43 -20.06 10.52 -21.82
N LEU A 44 -19.17 11.51 -22.00
CA LEU A 44 -17.73 11.30 -21.95
C LEU A 44 -17.10 12.51 -21.25
N ASN A 45 -17.03 12.48 -19.93
CA ASN A 45 -16.51 13.60 -19.16
C ASN A 45 -14.97 13.58 -19.16
N GLU A 46 -14.37 14.55 -19.86
CA GLU A 46 -12.91 14.72 -19.97
C GLU A 46 -12.28 15.48 -18.78
N ASP A 47 -13.10 16.13 -17.96
CA ASP A 47 -12.70 16.99 -16.83
C ASP A 47 -12.45 16.21 -15.52
N PHE A 48 -12.35 14.89 -15.60
CA PHE A 48 -12.24 14.00 -14.45
C PHE A 48 -13.46 13.99 -13.50
N SER A 49 -14.63 14.50 -13.92
CA SER A 49 -15.92 14.38 -13.22
C SER A 49 -16.71 13.11 -13.59
N LYS A 50 -17.44 12.49 -12.63
CA LYS A 50 -18.21 11.24 -12.82
C LYS A 50 -17.42 10.01 -13.32
N PRO A 51 -16.48 9.43 -12.54
CA PRO A 51 -15.85 8.16 -12.93
C PRO A 51 -16.83 7.00 -12.76
N ASN A 52 -16.74 5.97 -13.60
CA ASN A 52 -17.70 4.85 -13.57
C ASN A 52 -17.22 3.65 -12.76
N ALA A 53 -18.15 2.95 -12.13
CA ALA A 53 -17.87 1.62 -11.61
C ALA A 53 -17.64 0.63 -12.76
N ILE A 54 -16.79 -0.37 -12.51
CA ILE A 54 -16.54 -1.46 -13.45
C ILE A 54 -16.74 -2.77 -12.72
N TYR A 55 -17.59 -3.62 -13.28
CA TYR A 55 -17.82 -4.96 -12.78
C TYR A 55 -17.35 -6.02 -13.78
N LEU A 56 -17.09 -7.20 -13.24
CA LEU A 56 -16.71 -8.39 -13.97
C LEU A 56 -17.88 -9.35 -14.01
N TYR A 57 -18.02 -10.09 -15.11
CA TYR A 57 -19.03 -11.14 -15.25
C TYR A 57 -18.54 -12.27 -16.14
N THR A 58 -19.05 -13.49 -15.90
CA THR A 58 -18.94 -14.60 -16.86
C THR A 58 -20.00 -14.50 -17.94
N ASP A 59 -19.64 -14.92 -19.14
CA ASP A 59 -20.50 -14.88 -20.32
C ASP A 59 -20.48 -16.26 -20.97
N GLU A 60 -21.65 -16.79 -21.32
CA GLU A 60 -21.80 -18.12 -21.95
C GLU A 60 -20.93 -18.26 -23.20
N ARG A 61 -20.74 -17.15 -23.95
CA ARG A 61 -19.91 -17.10 -25.15
C ARG A 61 -18.43 -17.41 -24.89
N ASP A 62 -17.99 -17.31 -23.63
CA ASP A 62 -16.59 -17.49 -23.23
C ASP A 62 -16.31 -18.84 -22.53
N LYS A 63 -17.30 -19.73 -22.35
CA LYS A 63 -17.14 -21.00 -21.62
C LYS A 63 -15.99 -21.88 -22.14
N ASP A 64 -15.82 -21.96 -23.46
CA ASP A 64 -14.74 -22.73 -24.11
C ASP A 64 -13.51 -21.88 -24.47
N SER A 65 -13.47 -20.64 -24.01
CA SER A 65 -12.39 -19.70 -24.32
C SER A 65 -11.36 -19.59 -23.20
N LYS A 66 -10.17 -19.04 -23.51
CA LYS A 66 -9.19 -18.67 -22.48
C LYS A 66 -9.66 -17.50 -21.60
N ARG A 67 -10.68 -16.75 -22.02
CA ARG A 67 -11.17 -15.57 -21.30
C ARG A 67 -12.13 -16.02 -20.20
N ARG A 68 -11.79 -15.73 -18.94
CA ARG A 68 -12.59 -16.16 -17.79
C ARG A 68 -13.72 -15.21 -17.41
N MET A 69 -13.50 -13.90 -17.58
CA MET A 69 -14.48 -12.88 -17.24
C MET A 69 -14.36 -11.70 -18.21
N ARG A 70 -15.50 -11.07 -18.49
CA ARG A 70 -15.60 -9.80 -19.21
C ARG A 70 -15.65 -8.63 -18.24
N ARG A 71 -15.41 -7.43 -18.76
CA ARG A 71 -15.55 -6.17 -18.01
C ARG A 71 -16.71 -5.40 -18.59
N ARG A 72 -17.53 -4.81 -17.72
CA ARG A 72 -18.58 -3.88 -18.11
C ARG A 72 -18.50 -2.61 -17.27
N ILE A 73 -18.71 -1.49 -17.93
CA ILE A 73 -18.84 -0.18 -17.28
C ILE A 73 -20.28 -0.10 -16.81
N MET A 74 -20.46 0.27 -15.55
CA MET A 74 -21.78 0.54 -14.99
C MET A 74 -22.20 1.95 -15.41
N LEU A 75 -23.24 2.04 -16.23
CA LEU A 75 -23.84 3.31 -16.67
C LEU A 75 -25.17 3.51 -15.95
N LYS A 76 -25.49 4.75 -15.59
CA LYS A 76 -26.66 5.07 -14.77
C LYS A 76 -27.98 4.76 -15.45
N ASP A 77 -28.09 5.05 -16.74
CA ASP A 77 -29.31 4.92 -17.54
C ASP A 77 -29.61 3.48 -17.98
N THR A 78 -28.59 2.63 -18.10
CA THR A 78 -28.76 1.22 -18.50
C THR A 78 -28.61 0.25 -17.33
N TRP A 79 -28.35 0.74 -16.11
CA TRP A 79 -27.95 -0.12 -14.99
C TRP A 79 -28.97 -1.22 -14.67
N GLU A 80 -30.26 -0.89 -14.66
CA GLU A 80 -31.31 -1.85 -14.31
C GLU A 80 -31.31 -3.07 -15.26
N GLN A 81 -31.27 -2.82 -16.57
CA GLN A 81 -31.19 -3.89 -17.56
C GLN A 81 -29.85 -4.63 -17.47
N ASP A 82 -28.75 -3.89 -17.29
CA ASP A 82 -27.41 -4.47 -17.16
C ASP A 82 -27.24 -5.36 -15.92
N TYR A 83 -27.98 -5.05 -14.85
CA TYR A 83 -28.04 -5.87 -13.65
C TYR A 83 -28.73 -7.21 -13.94
N MET A 84 -29.92 -7.17 -14.55
CA MET A 84 -30.67 -8.38 -14.91
C MET A 84 -29.91 -9.26 -15.91
N ASP A 85 -29.29 -8.65 -16.93
CA ASP A 85 -28.64 -9.39 -18.01
C ASP A 85 -27.31 -10.02 -17.61
N TYR A 86 -26.55 -9.35 -16.74
CA TYR A 86 -25.14 -9.70 -16.51
C TYR A 86 -24.79 -10.01 -15.06
N VAL A 87 -25.64 -9.66 -14.09
CA VAL A 87 -25.32 -9.77 -12.65
C VAL A 87 -26.23 -10.74 -11.92
N GLU A 88 -27.54 -10.55 -12.03
CA GLU A 88 -28.53 -11.38 -11.34
C GLU A 88 -28.35 -12.84 -11.73
N LEU A 89 -28.29 -13.71 -10.72
CA LEU A 89 -28.07 -15.15 -10.84
C LEU A 89 -26.78 -15.59 -11.57
N ASN A 90 -25.92 -14.67 -11.97
CA ASN A 90 -24.65 -15.01 -12.62
C ASN A 90 -23.68 -15.64 -11.60
N GLU A 91 -23.07 -16.77 -11.97
CA GLU A 91 -22.24 -17.58 -11.07
C GLU A 91 -20.92 -16.90 -10.68
N LYS A 92 -20.43 -15.97 -11.50
CA LYS A 92 -19.14 -15.30 -11.29
C LYS A 92 -19.20 -13.85 -11.74
N THR A 93 -19.61 -13.01 -10.81
CA THR A 93 -19.56 -11.56 -10.97
C THR A 93 -18.83 -10.91 -9.83
N LEU A 94 -18.02 -9.89 -10.14
CA LEU A 94 -17.21 -9.20 -9.14
C LEU A 94 -17.30 -7.69 -9.33
N CYS A 95 -17.57 -6.97 -8.24
CA CYS A 95 -17.49 -5.52 -8.19
C CYS A 95 -16.74 -5.09 -6.93
N GLY A 96 -15.93 -4.03 -7.04
CA GLY A 96 -15.24 -3.42 -5.90
C GLY A 96 -16.00 -2.20 -5.39
N GLY A 97 -15.42 -1.47 -4.44
CA GLY A 97 -15.96 -0.18 -3.96
C GLY A 97 -15.37 1.05 -4.67
N LEU A 98 -14.79 0.87 -5.86
CA LEU A 98 -14.03 1.91 -6.58
C LEU A 98 -14.63 2.20 -7.96
N THR A 99 -14.42 3.43 -8.43
CA THR A 99 -14.73 3.88 -9.79
C THR A 99 -13.46 4.22 -10.57
N TYR A 100 -13.54 4.16 -11.89
CA TYR A 100 -12.41 4.18 -12.80
C TYR A 100 -12.65 5.10 -14.01
N ARG A 101 -11.56 5.67 -14.53
CA ARG A 101 -11.59 6.49 -15.76
C ARG A 101 -11.35 5.71 -17.04
N ALA A 102 -10.70 4.56 -16.93
CA ALA A 102 -10.40 3.70 -18.07
C ALA A 102 -11.32 2.50 -18.05
N ARG A 103 -11.42 1.80 -19.18
CA ARG A 103 -12.22 0.56 -19.36
C ARG A 103 -11.66 -0.66 -18.60
N SER A 104 -10.81 -0.46 -17.59
CA SER A 104 -10.26 -1.54 -16.78
C SER A 104 -10.17 -1.16 -15.31
N ASN A 105 -10.59 -2.09 -14.45
CA ASN A 105 -10.64 -2.00 -12.99
C ASN A 105 -9.26 -2.12 -12.32
N LYS A 106 -8.20 -1.61 -12.96
CA LYS A 106 -6.84 -1.59 -12.39
C LYS A 106 -6.69 -0.43 -11.40
N LEU A 107 -5.95 -0.65 -10.31
CA LEU A 107 -5.73 0.37 -9.28
C LEU A 107 -5.10 1.67 -9.82
N GLN A 108 -4.29 1.59 -10.88
CA GLN A 108 -3.73 2.78 -11.54
C GLN A 108 -4.80 3.68 -12.17
N ASN A 109 -5.93 3.10 -12.61
CA ASN A 109 -7.05 3.81 -13.22
C ASN A 109 -8.15 4.19 -12.20
N ALA A 110 -8.01 3.72 -10.95
CA ALA A 110 -8.97 4.00 -9.90
C ALA A 110 -8.93 5.48 -9.52
N HIS A 111 -10.10 6.10 -9.54
CA HIS A 111 -10.30 7.54 -9.42
C HIS A 111 -10.96 7.92 -8.10
N ARG A 112 -12.09 7.29 -7.74
CA ARG A 112 -12.77 7.51 -6.46
C ARG A 112 -13.01 6.19 -5.72
N CYS A 113 -13.01 6.28 -4.40
CA CYS A 113 -13.44 5.22 -3.50
C CYS A 113 -14.81 5.60 -2.92
N HIS A 114 -15.81 4.75 -3.17
CA HIS A 114 -17.17 4.91 -2.67
C HIS A 114 -17.44 4.03 -1.45
N ALA A 115 -16.72 2.92 -1.31
CA ALA A 115 -16.82 2.07 -0.12
C ALA A 115 -15.51 1.38 0.22
N ILE A 116 -15.29 1.17 1.51
CA ILE A 116 -14.28 0.27 2.04
C ILE A 116 -14.98 -1.06 2.35
N ILE A 117 -14.54 -2.12 1.66
CA ILE A 117 -15.14 -3.44 1.76
C ILE A 117 -14.15 -4.40 2.39
N ILE A 118 -14.61 -5.17 3.37
CA ILE A 118 -13.83 -6.19 4.07
C ILE A 118 -14.52 -7.54 3.87
N ASP A 119 -13.78 -8.51 3.37
CA ASP A 119 -14.19 -9.92 3.41
C ASP A 119 -13.85 -10.50 4.77
N LEU A 120 -14.83 -11.06 5.47
CA LEU A 120 -14.64 -11.75 6.74
C LEU A 120 -15.08 -13.20 6.58
N ASP A 121 -14.10 -14.09 6.45
CA ASP A 121 -14.35 -15.52 6.29
C ASP A 121 -14.65 -16.21 7.63
N GLY A 122 -15.36 -17.34 7.54
CA GLY A 122 -15.62 -18.22 8.69
C GLY A 122 -16.53 -17.56 9.72
N VAL A 123 -17.67 -17.04 9.29
CA VAL A 123 -18.62 -16.33 10.15
C VAL A 123 -19.85 -17.20 10.33
N GLY A 124 -20.03 -17.83 11.48
CA GLY A 124 -21.30 -18.48 11.85
C GLY A 124 -22.17 -17.53 12.67
N LEU A 125 -23.28 -18.05 13.22
CA LEU A 125 -24.19 -17.31 14.09
C LEU A 125 -23.47 -16.69 15.30
N LYS A 126 -22.60 -17.46 15.94
CA LYS A 126 -21.83 -17.00 17.12
C LYS A 126 -20.92 -15.83 16.74
N GLU A 127 -20.16 -15.98 15.66
CA GLU A 127 -19.24 -14.95 15.19
C GLU A 127 -19.98 -13.68 14.78
N LEU A 128 -21.12 -13.82 14.12
CA LEU A 128 -21.97 -12.71 13.71
C LEU A 128 -22.56 -11.97 14.91
N ARG A 129 -23.07 -12.69 15.93
CA ARG A 129 -23.54 -12.08 17.19
C ARG A 129 -22.43 -11.30 17.89
N ASN A 130 -21.23 -11.87 17.96
CA ASN A 130 -20.08 -11.18 18.53
C ASN A 130 -19.69 -9.94 17.73
N LEU A 131 -19.82 -9.99 16.40
CA LEU A 131 -19.59 -8.84 15.53
C LEU A 131 -20.54 -7.69 15.91
N PHE A 132 -21.85 -7.97 16.04
CA PHE A 132 -22.85 -6.98 16.47
C PHE A 132 -22.64 -6.49 17.91
N LEU A 133 -22.24 -7.37 18.84
CA LEU A 133 -21.87 -6.95 20.19
C LEU A 133 -20.73 -5.94 20.17
N ARG A 134 -19.72 -6.14 19.31
CA ARG A 134 -18.58 -5.21 19.16
C ARG A 134 -18.97 -3.90 18.48
N MET A 135 -19.96 -3.91 17.58
CA MET A 135 -20.55 -2.71 16.98
C MET A 135 -21.32 -1.86 18.00
N GLY A 136 -21.92 -2.50 19.02
CA GLY A 136 -22.63 -1.81 20.10
C GLY A 136 -21.73 -1.22 21.20
N LEU A 137 -20.41 -1.46 21.15
CA LEU A 137 -19.47 -0.89 22.10
C LEU A 137 -19.21 0.59 21.80
N LYS A 138 -19.00 1.37 22.87
CA LYS A 138 -18.70 2.80 22.74
C LYS A 138 -17.39 3.03 21.96
N GLU A 139 -17.38 4.07 21.15
CA GLU A 139 -16.17 4.55 20.47
C GLU A 139 -15.01 4.75 21.46
N GLY A 140 -13.80 4.38 21.04
CA GLY A 140 -12.60 4.37 21.89
C GLY A 140 -12.42 3.08 22.71
N HIS A 141 -13.43 2.21 22.80
CA HIS A 141 -13.24 0.90 23.44
C HIS A 141 -12.28 0.02 22.61
N PRO A 142 -11.35 -0.72 23.24
CA PRO A 142 -10.33 -1.50 22.51
C PRO A 142 -10.91 -2.51 21.51
N PHE A 143 -12.08 -3.06 21.83
CA PHE A 143 -12.78 -4.03 20.99
C PHE A 143 -13.88 -3.44 20.11
N ALA A 144 -14.21 -2.15 20.24
CA ALA A 144 -15.25 -1.54 19.40
C ALA A 144 -14.85 -1.61 17.93
N ILE A 145 -15.84 -1.84 17.06
CA ILE A 145 -15.70 -1.82 15.60
C ILE A 145 -16.75 -0.86 15.03
N PRO A 146 -16.48 -0.23 13.87
CA PRO A 146 -17.45 0.66 13.26
C PRO A 146 -18.68 -0.12 12.79
N ILE A 147 -19.84 0.55 12.81
CA ILE A 147 -21.09 0.00 12.27
C ILE A 147 -21.02 0.12 10.74
N PRO A 148 -21.12 -0.98 9.98
CA PRO A 148 -21.12 -0.92 8.52
C PRO A 148 -22.46 -0.43 7.99
N THR A 149 -22.46 0.03 6.74
CA THR A 149 -23.68 0.39 6.01
C THR A 149 -24.43 -0.88 5.62
N PHE A 150 -23.71 -1.87 5.07
CA PHE A 150 -24.28 -3.15 4.67
C PHE A 150 -23.42 -4.32 5.13
N ILE A 151 -24.08 -5.45 5.40
CA ILE A 151 -23.44 -6.76 5.54
C ILE A 151 -24.05 -7.67 4.48
N ALA A 152 -23.21 -8.30 3.66
CA ALA A 152 -23.66 -9.25 2.65
C ALA A 152 -23.18 -10.66 2.97
N SER A 153 -24.11 -11.61 2.97
CA SER A 153 -23.82 -13.04 3.10
C SER A 153 -23.57 -13.61 1.71
N SER A 154 -22.38 -14.18 1.49
CA SER A 154 -22.00 -14.78 0.21
C SER A 154 -21.66 -16.28 0.33
N GLY A 155 -21.75 -16.87 1.52
CA GLY A 155 -21.43 -18.28 1.76
C GLY A 155 -20.93 -18.52 3.20
N LYS A 156 -19.71 -19.05 3.36
CA LYS A 156 -19.12 -19.31 4.69
C LYS A 156 -18.71 -18.05 5.48
N GLY A 157 -18.71 -16.89 4.85
CA GLY A 157 -18.30 -15.60 5.41
C GLY A 157 -19.23 -14.48 4.96
N VAL A 158 -18.89 -13.25 5.36
CA VAL A 158 -19.66 -12.04 5.03
C VAL A 158 -18.77 -10.96 4.43
N HIS A 159 -19.32 -10.18 3.51
CA HIS A 159 -18.71 -8.94 3.05
C HIS A 159 -19.28 -7.78 3.87
N ILE A 160 -18.41 -6.99 4.49
CA ILE A 160 -18.76 -5.83 5.31
C ILE A 160 -18.48 -4.57 4.50
N TYR A 161 -19.53 -3.78 4.23
CA TYR A 161 -19.45 -2.56 3.42
C TYR A 161 -19.57 -1.31 4.29
N TYR A 162 -18.52 -0.52 4.29
CA TYR A 162 -18.52 0.86 4.79
C TYR A 162 -18.69 1.80 3.60
N VAL A 163 -19.92 2.16 3.27
CA VAL A 163 -20.22 3.09 2.17
C VAL A 163 -19.97 4.50 2.65
N LEU A 164 -19.15 5.25 1.92
CA LEU A 164 -18.76 6.59 2.29
C LEU A 164 -19.90 7.57 1.99
N ASP A 165 -20.11 8.52 2.90
CA ASP A 165 -21.03 9.65 2.66
C ASP A 165 -20.53 10.52 1.50
N GLU A 166 -19.23 10.80 1.46
CA GLU A 166 -18.53 11.46 0.37
C GLU A 166 -17.48 10.53 -0.28
N PRO A 167 -17.57 10.27 -1.60
CA PRO A 167 -16.54 9.51 -2.30
C PRO A 167 -15.17 10.17 -2.22
N ILE A 168 -14.13 9.40 -1.88
CA ILE A 168 -12.76 9.91 -1.71
C ILE A 168 -11.99 9.84 -3.02
N ASP A 169 -11.43 10.97 -3.45
CA ASP A 169 -10.50 11.02 -4.59
C ASP A 169 -9.18 10.28 -4.29
N LEU A 170 -8.83 9.35 -5.17
CA LEU A 170 -7.73 8.40 -4.97
C LEU A 170 -6.41 8.92 -5.56
N PHE A 171 -5.80 9.89 -4.90
CA PHE A 171 -4.41 10.25 -5.16
C PHE A 171 -3.44 9.13 -4.71
N PRO A 172 -2.21 9.03 -5.27
CA PRO A 172 -1.28 7.96 -4.90
C PRO A 172 -1.00 7.83 -3.39
N ASN A 173 -0.92 8.94 -2.66
CA ASN A 173 -0.73 8.92 -1.23
C ASN A 173 -2.01 8.53 -0.48
N ILE A 174 -3.18 8.98 -0.91
CA ILE A 174 -4.48 8.59 -0.36
C ILE A 174 -4.71 7.08 -0.54
N LYS A 175 -4.34 6.51 -1.70
CA LYS A 175 -4.36 5.06 -1.95
C LYS A 175 -3.56 4.28 -0.90
N MET A 176 -2.38 4.78 -0.51
CA MET A 176 -1.55 4.14 0.54
C MET A 176 -2.17 4.29 1.94
N GLN A 177 -2.74 5.45 2.25
CA GLN A 177 -3.43 5.69 3.52
C GLN A 177 -4.66 4.78 3.66
N LEU A 178 -5.54 4.75 2.65
CA LEU A 178 -6.72 3.88 2.63
C LEU A 178 -6.37 2.39 2.69
N LYS A 179 -5.26 1.97 2.06
CA LYS A 179 -4.76 0.60 2.23
C LYS A 179 -4.43 0.31 3.69
N SER A 180 -3.74 1.23 4.37
CA SER A 180 -3.33 1.06 5.76
C SER A 180 -4.55 1.06 6.70
N LEU A 181 -5.50 1.98 6.49
CA LEU A 181 -6.77 2.02 7.20
C LEU A 181 -7.57 0.73 7.00
N LYS A 182 -7.72 0.25 5.77
CA LYS A 182 -8.40 -1.03 5.48
C LYS A 182 -7.73 -2.18 6.22
N HIS A 183 -6.39 -2.25 6.23
CA HIS A 183 -5.67 -3.29 6.95
C HIS A 183 -5.92 -3.22 8.47
N ASP A 184 -5.89 -2.03 9.07
CA ASP A 184 -6.15 -1.85 10.50
C ASP A 184 -7.60 -2.24 10.86
N LEU A 185 -8.57 -1.89 10.01
CA LEU A 185 -9.97 -2.32 10.17
C LEU A 185 -10.08 -3.84 10.05
N THR A 186 -9.49 -4.46 9.03
CA THR A 186 -9.49 -5.92 8.88
C THR A 186 -8.88 -6.60 10.09
N PHE A 187 -7.74 -6.11 10.59
CA PHE A 187 -7.12 -6.65 11.80
C PHE A 187 -8.02 -6.53 13.02
N ARG A 188 -8.68 -5.38 13.20
CA ARG A 188 -9.55 -5.14 14.34
C ARG A 188 -10.82 -6.00 14.29
N ILE A 189 -11.38 -6.19 13.11
CA ILE A 189 -12.62 -6.94 12.88
C ILE A 189 -12.36 -8.44 12.89
N TRP A 190 -11.21 -8.91 12.39
CA TRP A 190 -10.89 -10.34 12.29
C TRP A 190 -10.28 -10.87 13.58
N ASP A 191 -11.13 -11.31 14.51
CA ASP A 191 -10.73 -11.83 15.81
C ASP A 191 -11.06 -13.33 15.91
N TYR A 192 -10.00 -14.14 16.06
CA TYR A 192 -10.08 -15.60 16.01
C TYR A 192 -10.89 -16.16 17.19
N LYS A 193 -11.85 -17.05 16.89
CA LYS A 193 -12.85 -17.64 17.82
C LYS A 193 -13.87 -16.64 18.38
N SER A 194 -13.80 -15.39 17.95
CA SER A 194 -14.64 -14.29 18.38
C SER A 194 -15.55 -13.85 17.25
N THR A 195 -15.01 -13.22 16.21
CA THR A 195 -15.74 -12.74 15.03
C THR A 195 -15.36 -13.49 13.75
N SER A 196 -14.37 -14.37 13.81
CA SER A 196 -14.05 -15.33 12.74
C SER A 196 -13.63 -16.68 13.33
N GLN A 197 -14.03 -17.75 12.64
CA GLN A 197 -13.59 -19.12 12.89
C GLN A 197 -12.15 -19.37 12.43
N LEU A 198 -11.57 -18.46 11.63
CA LEU A 198 -10.25 -18.61 11.04
C LEU A 198 -9.19 -17.81 11.79
N LYS A 199 -8.05 -18.45 12.06
CA LYS A 199 -6.94 -17.83 12.79
C LYS A 199 -6.12 -16.85 11.95
N ASN A 200 -5.95 -17.15 10.67
CA ASN A 200 -5.09 -16.36 9.79
C ASN A 200 -5.92 -15.27 9.11
N ILE A 201 -5.53 -14.02 9.33
CA ILE A 201 -6.17 -12.84 8.75
C ILE A 201 -5.79 -12.75 7.27
N GLN A 202 -6.79 -12.56 6.41
CA GLN A 202 -6.58 -12.33 4.98
C GLN A 202 -6.65 -10.83 4.67
N TYR A 203 -5.51 -10.20 4.38
CA TYR A 203 -5.47 -8.81 3.97
C TYR A 203 -5.71 -8.65 2.47
N GLN A 204 -6.59 -7.72 2.12
CA GLN A 204 -7.02 -7.49 0.73
C GLN A 204 -6.73 -6.06 0.29
N SER A 205 -6.47 -5.87 -1.01
CA SER A 205 -6.30 -4.54 -1.56
C SER A 205 -7.61 -3.74 -1.56
N ILE A 206 -7.50 -2.42 -1.68
CA ILE A 206 -8.68 -1.54 -1.80
C ILE A 206 -9.42 -1.72 -3.15
N ASN A 207 -8.75 -2.28 -4.16
CA ASN A 207 -9.34 -2.57 -5.49
C ASN A 207 -9.77 -4.03 -5.67
N GLN A 208 -9.83 -4.81 -4.58
CA GLN A 208 -10.34 -6.17 -4.60
C GLN A 208 -11.79 -6.16 -5.10
N GLY A 209 -12.13 -7.09 -5.99
CA GLY A 209 -13.51 -7.34 -6.39
C GLY A 209 -14.18 -8.37 -5.47
N PHE A 210 -15.44 -8.14 -5.16
CA PHE A 210 -16.28 -8.98 -4.29
C PHE A 210 -17.47 -9.50 -5.07
N ARG A 211 -17.98 -10.69 -4.70
CA ARG A 211 -19.17 -11.27 -5.36
C ARG A 211 -20.34 -10.28 -5.28
N MET A 212 -21.02 -10.08 -6.41
CA MET A 212 -22.06 -9.06 -6.48
C MET A 212 -23.36 -9.51 -5.83
N ILE A 213 -24.11 -8.57 -5.26
CA ILE A 213 -25.40 -8.83 -4.63
C ILE A 213 -26.40 -9.33 -5.68
N GLY A 214 -27.09 -10.44 -5.38
CA GLY A 214 -28.01 -11.16 -6.26
C GLY A 214 -27.35 -12.18 -7.20
N SER A 215 -26.02 -12.22 -7.28
CA SER A 215 -25.28 -13.25 -8.03
C SER A 215 -25.27 -14.59 -7.27
N ILE A 216 -24.89 -15.68 -7.94
CA ILE A 216 -24.72 -16.99 -7.29
C ILE A 216 -23.25 -17.19 -6.92
N ASN A 217 -22.98 -17.71 -5.72
CA ASN A 217 -21.68 -18.26 -5.39
C ASN A 217 -21.54 -19.66 -5.98
N ASP A 218 -20.79 -19.77 -7.08
CA ASP A 218 -20.46 -21.02 -7.79
C ASP A 218 -19.98 -22.17 -6.89
N LYS A 219 -19.33 -21.86 -5.76
CA LYS A 219 -18.81 -22.88 -4.84
C LYS A 219 -19.90 -23.59 -4.03
N TYR A 220 -21.01 -22.90 -3.74
CA TYR A 220 -22.03 -23.38 -2.81
C TYR A 220 -23.45 -23.33 -3.38
N GLY A 221 -23.66 -22.77 -4.57
CA GLY A 221 -24.99 -22.55 -5.14
C GLY A 221 -25.87 -21.58 -4.34
N THR A 222 -25.23 -20.72 -3.52
CA THR A 222 -25.94 -19.75 -2.64
C THR A 222 -26.01 -18.40 -3.31
N GLN A 223 -27.16 -17.72 -3.22
CA GLN A 223 -27.29 -16.35 -3.72
C GLN A 223 -26.63 -15.37 -2.74
N VAL A 224 -25.96 -14.34 -3.26
CA VAL A 224 -25.35 -13.30 -2.41
C VAL A 224 -26.43 -12.32 -1.97
N ARG A 225 -26.69 -12.23 -0.67
CA ARG A 225 -27.78 -11.42 -0.08
C ARG A 225 -27.21 -10.31 0.79
N ALA A 226 -27.70 -9.08 0.66
CA ALA A 226 -27.21 -7.91 1.40
C ALA A 226 -28.28 -7.34 2.33
N TYR A 227 -27.85 -6.89 3.51
CA TYR A 227 -28.74 -6.35 4.54
C TYR A 227 -28.24 -4.98 5.00
N ARG A 228 -29.14 -3.99 5.10
CA ARG A 228 -28.82 -2.65 5.59
C ARG A 228 -28.72 -2.66 7.11
N THR A 229 -27.50 -2.48 7.60
CA THR A 229 -27.17 -2.55 9.04
C THR A 229 -26.89 -1.19 9.66
N GLY A 230 -26.58 -0.18 8.83
CA GLY A 230 -26.26 1.16 9.29
C GLY A 230 -26.36 2.21 8.18
N LYS A 231 -25.92 3.42 8.51
CA LYS A 231 -25.87 4.55 7.57
C LYS A 231 -24.54 4.54 6.81
N ARG A 232 -24.44 5.45 5.83
CA ARG A 232 -23.14 5.82 5.26
C ARG A 232 -22.23 6.37 6.35
N VAL A 233 -20.93 6.20 6.17
CA VAL A 233 -19.91 6.56 7.16
C VAL A 233 -18.94 7.58 6.59
N SER A 234 -18.49 8.51 7.42
CA SER A 234 -17.40 9.42 7.03
C SER A 234 -16.04 8.74 7.22
N ILE A 235 -15.02 9.27 6.56
CA ILE A 235 -13.65 8.78 6.78
C ILE A 235 -13.15 9.11 8.19
N GLU A 236 -13.58 10.25 8.74
CA GLU A 236 -13.27 10.69 10.10
C GLU A 236 -13.85 9.71 11.14
N TYR A 237 -15.06 9.20 10.92
CA TYR A 237 -15.63 8.16 11.76
C TYR A 237 -14.79 6.89 11.73
N LEU A 238 -14.38 6.44 10.54
CA LEU A 238 -13.54 5.24 10.42
C LEU A 238 -12.14 5.43 11.03
N ASN A 239 -11.58 6.64 10.95
CA ASN A 239 -10.30 7.00 11.57
C ASN A 239 -10.32 6.74 13.08
N GLY A 240 -11.44 6.98 13.77
CA GLY A 240 -11.60 6.71 15.21
C GLY A 240 -11.39 5.23 15.63
N PHE A 241 -11.40 4.29 14.67
CA PHE A 241 -11.20 2.87 14.93
C PHE A 241 -9.82 2.36 14.50
N VAL A 242 -8.98 3.16 13.85
CA VAL A 242 -7.69 2.68 13.32
C VAL A 242 -6.51 3.42 13.94
N ARG A 243 -5.29 2.90 13.73
CA ARG A 243 -4.05 3.60 14.10
C ARG A 243 -3.51 4.38 12.89
N SER A 244 -3.75 3.86 11.70
CA SER A 244 -3.32 4.41 10.43
C SER A 244 -4.43 5.28 9.84
N GLU A 245 -4.63 6.45 10.42
CA GLU A 245 -5.65 7.40 9.99
C GLU A 245 -5.40 7.90 8.56
N VAL A 246 -6.50 8.21 7.86
CA VAL A 246 -6.48 8.83 6.54
C VAL A 246 -6.64 10.33 6.71
N ASP A 247 -5.61 11.06 6.31
CA ASP A 247 -5.63 12.51 6.21
C ASP A 247 -5.89 12.94 4.76
N LEU A 248 -7.10 13.42 4.51
CA LEU A 248 -7.53 13.95 3.20
C LEU A 248 -6.95 15.34 2.89
N THR A 249 -6.48 16.09 3.91
CA THR A 249 -5.84 17.41 3.73
C THR A 249 -4.43 17.26 3.16
N GLN A 250 -3.80 16.11 3.39
CA GLN A 250 -2.61 15.68 2.66
C GLN A 250 -2.97 15.29 1.23
N ARG A 251 -3.74 16.11 0.49
CA ARG A 251 -3.82 15.96 -0.97
C ARG A 251 -2.40 15.96 -1.49
N PHE A 252 -2.10 15.03 -2.41
CA PHE A 252 -0.79 14.88 -3.03
C PHE A 252 -0.17 16.26 -3.24
N ARG A 253 0.87 16.60 -2.46
CA ARG A 253 1.66 17.77 -2.79
C ARG A 253 2.23 17.46 -4.17
N PRO A 254 1.93 18.22 -5.23
CA PRO A 254 2.76 18.15 -6.42
C PRO A 254 4.21 18.25 -5.95
N SER A 255 5.13 17.56 -6.63
CA SER A 255 6.56 17.74 -6.33
C SER A 255 6.80 19.22 -6.08
N ARG A 256 7.44 19.59 -4.96
CA ARG A 256 7.74 20.99 -4.58
C ARG A 256 8.73 21.65 -5.57
N MET A 257 8.72 21.20 -6.81
CA MET A 257 9.73 21.37 -7.81
C MET A 257 9.05 21.21 -9.17
N THR A 258 9.01 22.29 -9.95
CA THR A 258 8.63 22.24 -11.37
C THR A 258 9.67 21.42 -12.14
N LYS A 259 9.36 21.08 -13.41
CA LYS A 259 10.33 20.41 -14.27
C LYS A 259 11.61 21.26 -14.43
N GLU A 260 11.49 22.58 -14.57
CA GLU A 260 12.67 23.44 -14.66
C GLU A 260 13.48 23.42 -13.36
N GLU A 261 12.81 23.51 -12.21
CA GLU A 261 13.48 23.45 -10.92
C GLU A 261 14.17 22.09 -10.68
N ALA A 262 13.59 20.99 -11.19
CA ALA A 262 14.16 19.65 -11.11
C ALA A 262 15.37 19.48 -12.04
N LYS A 263 15.34 20.11 -13.23
CA LYS A 263 16.49 20.18 -14.13
C LYS A 263 17.69 20.88 -13.49
N ILE A 264 17.43 21.93 -12.71
CA ILE A 264 18.45 22.70 -12.01
C ILE A 264 18.98 21.94 -10.77
N LYS A 265 18.09 21.41 -9.94
CA LYS A 265 18.48 20.76 -8.67
C LYS A 265 18.98 19.34 -8.82
N PHE A 266 18.52 18.62 -9.84
CA PHE A 266 18.89 17.23 -10.10
C PHE A 266 19.21 17.00 -11.59
N PRO A 267 20.27 17.65 -12.12
CA PRO A 267 20.57 17.65 -13.55
C PRO A 267 20.82 16.25 -14.11
N GLU A 268 21.51 15.39 -13.35
CA GLU A 268 21.77 14.00 -13.72
C GLU A 268 20.48 13.15 -13.77
N TRP A 269 19.60 13.29 -12.78
CA TRP A 269 18.29 12.62 -12.78
C TRP A 269 17.40 13.11 -13.92
N TYR A 270 17.41 14.42 -14.21
CA TYR A 270 16.63 15.01 -15.28
C TYR A 270 17.11 14.52 -16.64
N ALA A 271 18.43 14.54 -16.89
CA ALA A 271 19.04 14.01 -18.11
C ALA A 271 18.76 12.51 -18.31
N ASN A 272 18.68 11.74 -17.22
CA ASN A 272 18.35 10.31 -17.26
C ASN A 272 16.83 10.02 -17.40
N THR A 273 15.97 11.01 -17.12
CA THR A 273 14.51 10.84 -17.11
C THR A 273 13.83 11.48 -18.32
N PHE A 274 14.39 12.56 -18.84
CA PHE A 274 13.85 13.34 -19.95
C PHE A 274 14.86 13.47 -21.10
N ASP A 275 14.37 13.53 -22.34
CA ASP A 275 15.19 13.81 -23.51
C ASP A 275 15.43 15.32 -23.67
N GLU A 276 16.16 15.71 -24.71
CA GLU A 276 16.50 17.12 -24.98
C GLU A 276 15.24 17.98 -25.21
N ASP A 277 14.15 17.36 -25.70
CA ASP A 277 12.85 17.98 -25.93
C ASP A 277 11.96 18.04 -24.68
N GLY A 278 12.44 17.53 -23.53
CA GLY A 278 11.70 17.54 -22.27
C GLY A 278 10.58 16.49 -22.17
N ASN A 279 10.53 15.54 -23.11
CA ASN A 279 9.67 14.37 -23.07
C ASN A 279 10.32 13.28 -22.20
N LYS A 280 9.50 12.40 -21.63
CA LYS A 280 10.04 11.27 -20.85
C LYS A 280 10.78 10.33 -21.79
N ARG A 281 12.07 10.09 -21.52
CA ARG A 281 12.90 9.11 -22.20
C ARG A 281 12.21 7.73 -22.21
N LYS A 282 12.06 7.14 -23.39
CA LYS A 282 11.55 5.76 -23.55
C LYS A 282 12.57 4.72 -23.07
N ASP A 283 13.85 5.08 -23.14
CA ASP A 283 15.07 4.35 -22.77
C ASP A 283 15.52 4.58 -21.32
N ARG A 284 14.79 5.39 -20.56
CA ARG A 284 15.03 5.70 -19.15
C ARG A 284 15.44 4.46 -18.33
N PRO A 285 16.51 4.55 -17.50
CA PRO A 285 16.78 3.56 -16.47
C PRO A 285 15.54 3.40 -15.60
N GLN A 286 14.97 2.20 -15.57
CA GLN A 286 13.65 1.94 -15.01
C GLN A 286 13.56 2.36 -13.53
N SER A 287 13.07 3.58 -13.29
CA SER A 287 13.05 4.15 -11.95
C SER A 287 12.26 3.27 -10.99
N GLY A 288 12.86 2.95 -9.85
CA GLY A 288 12.24 2.16 -8.78
C GLY A 288 12.61 0.67 -8.82
N LYS A 289 13.20 0.16 -9.90
CA LYS A 289 13.82 -1.16 -9.87
C LYS A 289 15.16 -1.07 -9.15
N TRP A 290 15.28 -1.76 -8.02
CA TRP A 290 16.57 -1.91 -7.38
C TRP A 290 17.47 -2.72 -8.29
N ASP A 291 18.69 -2.23 -8.55
CA ASP A 291 19.73 -3.06 -9.14
C ASP A 291 20.12 -4.14 -8.14
N ILE A 292 19.45 -5.29 -8.24
CA ILE A 292 19.70 -6.46 -7.41
C ILE A 292 20.92 -7.18 -7.94
N LYS A 293 21.03 -7.34 -9.26
CA LYS A 293 22.14 -8.06 -9.92
C LYS A 293 23.50 -7.46 -9.56
N GLY A 294 23.63 -6.13 -9.57
CA GLY A 294 24.86 -5.43 -9.15
C GLY A 294 25.12 -5.43 -7.64
N LYS A 295 24.18 -5.91 -6.83
CA LYS A 295 24.29 -5.97 -5.35
C LYS A 295 24.39 -7.39 -4.80
N VAL A 296 24.22 -8.42 -5.62
CA VAL A 296 24.48 -9.80 -5.21
C VAL A 296 25.99 -10.02 -5.23
N HIS A 297 26.54 -10.42 -4.09
CA HIS A 297 27.93 -10.90 -4.01
C HIS A 297 27.93 -12.40 -4.30
N GLY A 298 28.55 -12.83 -5.40
CA GLY A 298 28.65 -14.23 -5.78
C GLY A 298 28.47 -14.49 -7.28
N SER A 299 28.51 -15.76 -7.68
CA SER A 299 28.38 -16.19 -9.09
C SER A 299 26.93 -16.34 -9.57
N ASP A 300 25.95 -16.36 -8.67
CA ASP A 300 24.53 -16.53 -8.99
C ASP A 300 23.81 -15.17 -9.14
N PRO A 301 23.50 -14.72 -10.37
CA PRO A 301 22.83 -13.43 -10.59
C PRO A 301 21.37 -13.42 -10.09
N PHE A 302 20.79 -14.58 -9.75
CA PHE A 302 19.41 -14.74 -9.30
C PHE A 302 19.33 -15.21 -7.84
N ALA A 303 20.39 -15.02 -7.05
CA ALA A 303 20.49 -15.54 -5.68
C ALA A 303 19.30 -15.19 -4.78
N LEU A 304 18.75 -13.98 -4.91
CA LEU A 304 17.57 -13.56 -4.14
C LEU A 304 16.29 -14.30 -4.55
N TYR A 305 16.11 -14.57 -5.85
CA TYR A 305 15.00 -15.37 -6.36
C TYR A 305 15.12 -16.84 -5.94
N HIS A 306 16.31 -17.42 -6.06
CA HIS A 306 16.55 -18.79 -5.59
C HIS A 306 16.41 -18.90 -4.06
N TRP A 307 16.79 -17.86 -3.31
CA TRP A 307 16.52 -17.81 -1.86
C TRP A 307 15.04 -17.90 -1.54
N TRP A 308 14.18 -17.19 -2.30
CA TRP A 308 12.73 -17.29 -2.13
C TRP A 308 12.21 -18.69 -2.45
N MET A 309 12.69 -19.32 -3.52
CA MET A 309 12.31 -20.70 -3.86
C MET A 309 12.59 -21.69 -2.73
N ARG A 310 13.67 -21.50 -1.96
CA ARG A 310 13.99 -22.34 -0.79
C ARG A 310 13.10 -22.11 0.43
N GLN A 311 12.16 -21.16 0.37
CA GLN A 311 11.24 -20.90 1.48
C GLN A 311 9.99 -21.80 1.44
N THR A 312 9.92 -22.79 0.55
CA THR A 312 8.78 -23.70 0.41
C THR A 312 8.45 -24.44 1.71
N ASP A 313 9.45 -24.79 2.51
CA ASP A 313 9.30 -25.41 3.84
C ASP A 313 8.46 -24.56 4.81
N PHE A 314 8.40 -23.24 4.61
CA PHE A 314 7.64 -22.32 5.45
C PHE A 314 6.26 -21.98 4.87
N ALA A 315 5.92 -22.51 3.69
CA ALA A 315 4.63 -22.27 3.07
C ALA A 315 3.50 -22.97 3.86
N LYS A 316 2.35 -22.31 3.93
CA LYS A 316 1.16 -22.82 4.61
C LYS A 316 0.03 -23.02 3.60
N GLY A 317 -0.86 -23.97 3.86
CA GLY A 317 -1.94 -24.37 2.95
C GLY A 317 -2.74 -23.20 2.36
N GLY A 318 -3.22 -22.27 3.19
CA GLY A 318 -3.96 -21.07 2.77
C GLY A 318 -3.16 -20.04 1.97
N HIS A 319 -1.83 -20.15 1.94
CA HIS A 319 -0.93 -19.17 1.33
C HIS A 319 -0.15 -19.73 0.12
N ARG A 320 -0.45 -20.96 -0.32
CA ARG A 320 0.23 -21.61 -1.46
C ARG A 320 0.16 -20.79 -2.75
N TYR A 321 -1.01 -20.26 -3.11
CA TYR A 321 -1.17 -19.36 -4.26
C TYR A 321 -0.30 -18.10 -4.10
N PHE A 322 -0.35 -17.46 -2.94
CA PHE A 322 0.42 -16.25 -2.67
C PHE A 322 1.92 -16.48 -2.68
N PHE A 323 2.38 -17.69 -2.33
CA PHE A 323 3.78 -18.09 -2.46
C PHE A 323 4.22 -18.09 -3.93
N LEU A 324 3.44 -18.72 -4.82
CA LEU A 324 3.69 -18.71 -6.28
C LEU A 324 3.61 -17.29 -6.85
N MET A 325 2.64 -16.50 -6.41
CA MET A 325 2.53 -15.08 -6.81
C MET A 325 3.79 -14.30 -6.41
N CYS A 326 4.30 -14.50 -5.19
CA CYS A 326 5.53 -13.86 -4.72
C CYS A 326 6.77 -14.36 -5.47
N MET A 327 6.79 -15.62 -5.92
CA MET A 327 7.84 -16.15 -6.80
C MET A 327 7.91 -15.38 -8.12
N SER A 328 6.77 -15.07 -8.76
CA SER A 328 6.71 -14.21 -9.94
C SER A 328 7.21 -12.79 -9.68
N ILE A 329 6.89 -12.23 -8.50
CA ILE A 329 7.35 -10.90 -8.09
C ILE A 329 8.89 -10.90 -7.94
N TYR A 330 9.48 -11.88 -7.25
CA TYR A 330 10.93 -11.99 -7.10
C TYR A 330 11.62 -12.21 -8.44
N ALA A 331 11.07 -13.05 -9.31
CA ALA A 331 11.59 -13.27 -10.66
C ALA A 331 11.62 -11.97 -11.47
N SER A 332 10.53 -11.18 -11.44
CA SER A 332 10.46 -9.88 -12.13
C SER A 332 11.46 -8.87 -11.57
N LYS A 333 11.64 -8.85 -10.25
CA LYS A 333 12.64 -8.01 -9.58
C LYS A 333 14.08 -8.39 -9.93
N CYS A 334 14.37 -9.68 -10.07
CA CYS A 334 15.71 -10.20 -10.32
C CYS A 334 16.03 -10.44 -11.81
N ASP A 335 15.19 -10.01 -12.75
CA ASP A 335 15.37 -10.25 -14.19
C ASP A 335 15.46 -11.73 -14.59
N VAL A 336 14.76 -12.60 -13.86
CA VAL A 336 14.70 -14.02 -14.21
C VAL A 336 13.81 -14.17 -15.46
N PRO A 337 14.30 -14.78 -16.55
CA PRO A 337 13.51 -14.96 -17.77
C PRO A 337 12.19 -15.69 -17.48
N LYS A 338 11.08 -15.21 -18.05
CA LYS A 338 9.74 -15.78 -17.81
C LYS A 338 9.65 -17.29 -18.12
N VAL A 339 10.42 -17.76 -19.12
CA VAL A 339 10.53 -19.18 -19.45
C VAL A 339 11.16 -19.98 -18.30
N LYS A 340 12.22 -19.46 -17.68
CA LYS A 340 12.86 -20.07 -16.51
C LYS A 340 11.91 -20.07 -15.31
N LEU A 341 11.27 -18.94 -15.03
CA LEU A 341 10.25 -18.83 -13.98
C LEU A 341 9.15 -19.89 -14.14
N ARG A 342 8.61 -20.07 -15.35
CA ARG A 342 7.53 -21.05 -15.59
C ARG A 342 7.98 -22.48 -15.28
N LYS A 343 9.22 -22.84 -15.66
CA LYS A 343 9.79 -24.17 -15.35
C LYS A 343 10.02 -24.35 -13.86
N ASP A 344 10.67 -23.38 -13.22
CA ASP A 344 10.97 -23.42 -11.79
C ASP A 344 9.66 -23.43 -10.95
N MET A 345 8.65 -22.68 -11.37
CA MET A 345 7.35 -22.59 -10.71
C MET A 345 6.58 -23.91 -10.79
N GLN A 346 6.71 -24.67 -11.89
CA GLN A 346 6.11 -26.01 -11.98
C GLN A 346 6.69 -26.95 -10.92
N THR A 347 8.00 -26.88 -10.66
CA THR A 347 8.63 -27.69 -9.59
C THR A 347 8.09 -27.30 -8.21
N VAL A 348 8.08 -26.00 -7.90
CA VAL A 348 7.56 -25.48 -6.63
C VAL A 348 6.05 -25.77 -6.48
N PHE A 349 5.30 -25.75 -7.58
CA PHE A 349 3.87 -26.07 -7.59
C PHE A 349 3.61 -27.50 -7.12
N GLU A 350 4.37 -28.48 -7.61
CA GLU A 350 4.21 -29.88 -7.17
C GLU A 350 4.57 -30.04 -5.69
N GLU A 351 5.58 -29.34 -5.18
CA GLU A 351 5.90 -29.33 -3.74
C GLU A 351 4.75 -28.74 -2.92
N LEU A 352 4.27 -27.55 -3.28
CA LEU A 352 3.20 -26.87 -2.54
C LEU A 352 1.88 -27.63 -2.57
N LYS A 353 1.61 -28.38 -3.64
CA LYS A 353 0.41 -29.20 -3.79
C LYS A 353 0.30 -30.28 -2.70
N THR A 354 1.43 -30.73 -2.14
CA THR A 354 1.45 -31.70 -1.04
C THR A 354 1.00 -31.13 0.30
N ILE A 355 1.01 -29.81 0.48
CA ILE A 355 0.60 -29.14 1.71
C ILE A 355 -0.92 -29.12 1.78
N GLU A 356 -1.47 -29.69 2.85
CA GLU A 356 -2.92 -29.86 3.04
C GLU A 356 -3.66 -28.52 3.22
N HIS A 357 -4.80 -28.38 2.55
CA HIS A 357 -5.76 -27.27 2.71
C HIS A 357 -7.12 -27.64 2.09
N GLU A 358 -8.21 -27.07 2.61
CA GLU A 358 -9.59 -27.21 2.10
C GLU A 358 -9.73 -27.10 0.57
N ASN A 359 -9.02 -26.16 -0.07
CA ASN A 359 -9.07 -26.00 -1.53
C ASN A 359 -7.84 -26.67 -2.15
N PRO A 360 -7.96 -27.45 -3.24
CA PRO A 360 -6.78 -27.96 -3.95
C PRO A 360 -6.04 -26.83 -4.67
N LEU A 361 -4.71 -26.95 -4.79
CA LEU A 361 -3.91 -26.07 -5.64
C LEU A 361 -3.91 -26.62 -7.06
N VAL A 362 -4.36 -25.83 -8.04
CA VAL A 362 -4.58 -26.26 -9.43
C VAL A 362 -3.72 -25.49 -10.43
N LYS A 363 -3.53 -26.00 -11.65
CA LYS A 363 -2.64 -25.38 -12.65
C LYS A 363 -3.06 -23.94 -12.99
N GLU A 364 -4.34 -23.62 -12.86
CA GLU A 364 -4.91 -22.30 -13.06
C GLU A 364 -4.37 -21.29 -12.03
N ASP A 365 -4.12 -21.73 -10.79
CA ASP A 365 -3.50 -20.90 -9.75
C ASP A 365 -2.06 -20.53 -10.13
N MET A 366 -1.34 -21.47 -10.74
CA MET A 366 0.01 -21.24 -11.27
C MET A 366 -0.01 -20.22 -12.42
N GLU A 367 -0.91 -20.37 -13.39
CA GLU A 367 -1.03 -19.40 -14.49
C GLU A 367 -1.42 -18.01 -13.99
N SER A 368 -2.35 -17.92 -13.03
CA SER A 368 -2.72 -16.64 -12.39
C SER A 368 -1.52 -16.04 -11.64
N ALA A 369 -0.75 -16.84 -10.91
CA ALA A 369 0.46 -16.37 -10.24
C ALA A 369 1.52 -15.84 -11.22
N LEU A 370 1.65 -16.42 -12.41
CA LEU A 370 2.57 -15.93 -13.46
C LEU A 370 2.19 -14.53 -13.97
N GLU A 371 0.94 -14.10 -13.83
CA GLU A 371 0.52 -12.73 -14.20
C GLU A 371 1.15 -11.67 -13.29
N ALA A 372 1.56 -12.04 -12.08
CA ALA A 372 2.28 -11.16 -11.16
C ALA A 372 3.75 -10.90 -11.58
N TYR A 373 4.22 -11.51 -12.68
CA TYR A 373 5.47 -11.11 -13.35
C TYR A 373 5.25 -9.76 -14.05
N SER A 374 5.18 -8.70 -13.26
CA SER A 374 4.85 -7.35 -13.72
C SER A 374 5.67 -6.30 -12.98
N LYS A 375 5.99 -5.24 -13.71
CA LYS A 375 6.72 -4.06 -13.21
C LYS A 375 5.96 -3.36 -12.07
N GLU A 376 4.64 -3.54 -12.02
CA GLU A 376 3.75 -3.00 -10.97
C GLU A 376 4.15 -3.47 -9.56
N TYR A 377 4.77 -4.65 -9.45
CA TYR A 377 5.13 -5.26 -8.17
C TYR A 377 6.59 -5.01 -7.73
N TRP A 378 7.34 -4.14 -8.42
CA TRP A 378 8.74 -3.88 -8.03
C TRP A 378 8.89 -3.22 -6.67
N ASN A 379 7.92 -2.40 -6.26
CA ASN A 379 7.91 -1.74 -4.96
C ASN A 379 7.27 -2.59 -3.86
N PHE A 380 6.97 -3.86 -4.13
CA PHE A 380 6.36 -4.75 -3.14
C PHE A 380 7.35 -4.98 -1.98
N THR A 381 7.01 -4.51 -0.78
CA THR A 381 7.93 -4.50 0.36
C THR A 381 8.06 -5.87 1.01
N ILE A 382 9.13 -6.09 1.77
CA ILE A 382 9.29 -7.30 2.61
C ILE A 382 8.08 -7.47 3.53
N ASP A 383 7.56 -6.39 4.10
CA ASP A 383 6.38 -6.41 4.98
C ASP A 383 5.11 -6.89 4.24
N ASN A 384 4.89 -6.44 3.00
CA ASN A 384 3.78 -6.94 2.17
C ASN A 384 3.95 -8.43 1.86
N ILE A 385 5.17 -8.88 1.53
CA ILE A 385 5.46 -10.29 1.22
C ILE A 385 5.18 -11.15 2.45
N SER A 386 5.72 -10.78 3.61
CA SER A 386 5.52 -11.53 4.85
C SER A 386 4.06 -11.57 5.28
N LYS A 387 3.32 -10.47 5.17
CA LYS A 387 1.87 -10.46 5.49
C LYS A 387 1.05 -11.32 4.54
N LEU A 388 1.38 -11.32 3.25
CA LEU A 388 0.61 -12.03 2.24
C LEU A 388 0.86 -13.54 2.24
N THR A 389 2.12 -13.93 2.44
CA THR A 389 2.57 -15.33 2.36
C THR A 389 2.63 -16.02 3.70
N ASP A 390 2.55 -15.24 4.80
CA ASP A 390 2.82 -15.68 6.17
C ASP A 390 4.24 -16.27 6.36
N VAL A 391 5.14 -16.05 5.40
CA VAL A 391 6.56 -16.38 5.49
C VAL A 391 7.30 -15.24 6.18
N ARG A 392 7.85 -15.51 7.36
CA ARG A 392 8.63 -14.53 8.11
C ARG A 392 9.96 -14.27 7.42
N ILE A 393 10.19 -13.01 7.03
CA ILE A 393 11.45 -12.56 6.47
C ILE A 393 12.14 -11.63 7.46
N GLU A 394 13.29 -12.04 7.97
CA GLU A 394 14.08 -11.18 8.85
C GLU A 394 14.81 -10.10 8.04
N LYS A 395 14.66 -8.85 8.46
CA LYS A 395 15.35 -7.73 7.82
C LYS A 395 16.82 -7.75 8.23
N ASN A 396 17.73 -7.81 7.26
CA ASN A 396 19.15 -7.61 7.51
C ASN A 396 19.40 -6.28 8.23
N LYS A 397 19.84 -6.35 9.49
CA LYS A 397 20.34 -5.18 10.22
C LYS A 397 21.69 -4.81 9.62
N ARG A 398 21.81 -3.63 9.00
CA ARG A 398 23.02 -3.15 8.28
C ARG A 398 24.23 -2.81 9.20
N ASN A 399 24.45 -3.57 10.27
CA ASN A 399 25.27 -3.32 11.47
C ASN A 399 24.43 -2.69 12.58
N GLY A 400 24.14 -3.44 13.65
CA GLY A 400 23.35 -3.01 14.82
C GLY A 400 23.95 -1.85 15.65
N ARG A 401 24.77 -0.99 15.05
CA ARG A 401 25.35 0.20 15.66
C ARG A 401 24.29 1.29 15.78
N LYS A 402 24.18 1.88 16.97
CA LYS A 402 23.32 3.05 17.19
C LYS A 402 23.83 4.24 16.36
N GLN A 403 22.96 5.16 15.97
CA GLN A 403 23.32 6.36 15.19
C GLN A 403 24.52 7.12 15.78
N ALA A 404 24.61 7.20 17.11
CA ALA A 404 25.74 7.80 17.82
C ALA A 404 27.09 7.11 17.49
N GLN A 405 27.12 5.78 17.44
CA GLN A 405 28.33 5.01 17.10
C GLN A 405 28.71 5.19 15.63
N HIS A 406 27.71 5.30 14.74
CA HIS A 406 27.94 5.59 13.33
C HIS A 406 28.57 6.98 13.13
N LEU A 407 28.07 7.99 13.85
CA LEU A 407 28.61 9.35 13.83
C LEU A 407 30.01 9.41 14.44
N GLN A 408 30.27 8.66 15.51
CA GLN A 408 31.60 8.59 16.14
C GLN A 408 32.64 7.99 15.18
N LEU A 409 32.31 6.89 14.49
CA LEU A 409 33.17 6.28 13.49
C LEU A 409 33.43 7.22 12.30
N ALA A 410 32.38 7.87 11.79
CA ALA A 410 32.51 8.84 10.70
C ALA A 410 33.41 10.04 11.09
N ARG A 411 33.27 10.55 12.32
CA ARG A 411 34.12 11.63 12.86
C ARG A 411 35.57 11.17 13.06
N GLY A 412 35.79 9.96 13.58
CA GLY A 412 37.12 9.39 13.79
C GLY A 412 37.88 9.16 12.48
N ILE A 413 37.23 8.54 11.49
CA ILE A 413 37.81 8.33 10.15
C ILE A 413 38.15 9.69 9.51
N ARG A 414 37.27 10.69 9.66
CA ARG A 414 37.51 12.05 9.17
C ARG A 414 38.72 12.71 9.84
N GLN A 415 38.87 12.56 11.15
CA GLN A 415 40.00 13.12 11.88
C GLN A 415 41.32 12.49 11.44
N ILE A 416 41.34 11.18 11.22
CA ILE A 416 42.49 10.46 10.69
C ILE A 416 42.84 10.96 9.28
N LYS A 417 41.85 11.04 8.38
CA LYS A 417 42.04 11.57 7.02
C LYS A 417 42.59 13.00 7.02
N GLY A 418 42.05 13.86 7.89
CA GLY A 418 42.56 15.21 8.08
C GLY A 418 44.01 15.23 8.60
N SER A 419 44.36 14.34 9.55
CA SER A 419 45.74 14.21 10.05
C SER A 419 46.73 13.65 9.02
N MET A 420 46.22 12.95 8.00
CA MET A 420 46.99 12.43 6.87
C MET A 420 47.06 13.41 5.68
N GLY A 421 46.50 14.62 5.83
CA GLY A 421 46.50 15.65 4.79
C GLY A 421 45.52 15.39 3.64
N GLU A 422 44.61 14.43 3.76
CA GLU A 422 43.57 14.19 2.75
C GLU A 422 42.51 15.31 2.78
N ALA A 423 42.13 15.80 1.60
CA ALA A 423 41.04 16.76 1.46
C ALA A 423 39.69 16.13 1.83
N VAL A 424 39.19 16.43 3.03
CA VAL A 424 37.89 15.92 3.50
C VAL A 424 36.77 16.88 3.08
N SER A 425 36.07 16.58 1.98
CA SER A 425 34.88 17.32 1.57
C SER A 425 33.68 17.00 2.50
N GLY A 426 32.94 18.04 2.91
CA GLY A 426 31.85 17.93 3.90
C GLY A 426 32.08 18.67 5.22
N GLY A 427 32.80 19.80 5.18
CA GLY A 427 32.74 20.81 6.24
C GLY A 427 31.30 21.16 6.57
N GLY A 428 30.93 21.04 7.85
CA GLY A 428 29.75 21.76 8.33
C GLY A 428 29.89 23.24 7.96
N ARG A 429 28.75 23.93 7.82
CA ARG A 429 28.66 25.35 7.45
C ARG A 429 29.85 26.13 8.06
N PRO A 430 30.70 26.78 7.24
CA PRO A 430 31.85 27.50 7.76
C PRO A 430 31.36 28.47 8.85
N GLU A 431 32.10 28.49 9.95
CA GLU A 431 31.73 29.28 11.11
C GLU A 431 31.82 30.75 10.71
N MET A 432 30.67 31.39 10.55
CA MET A 432 30.59 32.74 9.98
C MET A 432 31.35 33.78 10.83
N SER A 433 31.69 33.45 12.08
CA SER A 433 32.60 34.23 12.94
C SER A 433 34.02 34.28 12.39
N LYS A 434 34.59 33.14 11.96
CA LYS A 434 35.96 33.06 11.43
C LYS A 434 36.14 33.84 10.14
N ILE A 435 35.16 33.77 9.25
CA ILE A 435 35.17 34.54 8.00
C ILE A 435 35.21 36.05 8.28
N VAL A 436 34.41 36.52 9.26
CA VAL A 436 34.40 37.95 9.65
C VAL A 436 35.70 38.34 10.36
N GLU A 437 36.29 37.44 11.16
CA GLU A 437 37.56 37.69 11.86
C GLU A 437 38.77 37.75 10.90
N GLU A 438 38.90 36.78 10.00
CA GLU A 438 39.96 36.73 8.98
C GLU A 438 39.88 37.95 8.05
N TRP A 439 38.67 38.30 7.58
CA TRP A 439 38.49 39.48 6.74
C TRP A 439 38.91 40.77 7.45
N ARG A 440 38.64 40.91 8.76
CA ARG A 440 39.06 42.07 9.56
C ARG A 440 40.57 42.13 9.79
N LYS A 441 41.26 40.99 9.86
CA LYS A 441 42.73 40.94 9.98
C LYS A 441 43.39 41.38 8.67
N GLU A 442 42.83 40.98 7.53
CA GLU A 442 43.33 41.37 6.21
C GLU A 442 42.96 42.82 5.84
N HIS A 443 41.87 43.36 6.41
CA HIS A 443 41.39 44.72 6.15
C HIS A 443 41.21 45.52 7.46
N PRO A 444 42.31 45.98 8.09
CA PRO A 444 42.27 46.66 9.40
C PRO A 444 41.39 47.93 9.42
N ASP A 445 41.35 48.66 8.30
CA ASP A 445 40.56 49.88 8.11
C ASP A 445 39.20 49.64 7.41
N GLY A 446 38.87 48.37 7.14
CA GLY A 446 37.68 47.97 6.39
C GLY A 446 36.37 48.26 7.14
N ARG A 447 35.33 48.72 6.43
CA ARG A 447 34.01 48.99 7.05
C ARG A 447 33.13 47.74 7.01
N LYS A 448 32.16 47.67 7.93
CA LYS A 448 31.13 46.60 7.97
C LYS A 448 30.44 46.37 6.62
N ALA A 449 30.21 47.46 5.86
CA ALA A 449 29.57 47.41 4.56
C ALA A 449 30.44 46.69 3.50
N ASP A 450 31.76 46.87 3.56
CA ASP A 450 32.71 46.24 2.64
C ASP A 450 32.80 44.73 2.94
N CYS A 451 32.85 44.35 4.22
CA CYS A 451 32.79 42.95 4.64
C CYS A 451 31.51 42.25 4.16
N ILE A 452 30.34 42.88 4.28
CA ILE A 452 29.07 42.34 3.77
C ILE A 452 29.14 42.11 2.25
N ARG A 453 29.68 43.07 1.50
CA ARG A 453 29.78 43.02 0.04
C ARG A 453 30.75 41.94 -0.43
N GLU A 454 31.89 41.81 0.24
CA GLU A 454 33.00 40.94 -0.20
C GLU A 454 32.84 39.50 0.30
N THR A 455 32.29 39.30 1.50
CA THR A 455 32.08 37.95 2.04
C THR A 455 30.71 37.36 1.66
N GLY A 456 29.78 38.17 1.15
CA GLY A 456 28.40 37.78 0.85
C GLY A 456 27.56 37.44 2.08
N LEU A 457 28.05 37.76 3.29
CA LEU A 457 27.36 37.48 4.55
C LEU A 457 26.21 38.46 4.79
N SER A 458 25.13 37.96 5.40
CA SER A 458 23.99 38.81 5.73
C SER A 458 24.36 39.91 6.73
N LYS A 459 23.76 41.10 6.59
CA LYS A 459 23.97 42.26 7.48
C LYS A 459 23.85 41.89 8.98
N PRO A 460 22.85 41.11 9.44
CA PRO A 460 22.78 40.67 10.83
C PRO A 460 23.97 39.79 11.27
N THR A 461 24.47 38.94 10.38
CA THR A 461 25.62 38.06 10.67
C THR A 461 26.90 38.85 10.87
N VAL A 462 27.21 39.80 9.97
CA VAL A 462 28.42 40.63 10.09
C VAL A 462 28.34 41.52 11.34
N LEU A 463 27.18 42.14 11.60
CA LEU A 463 26.98 42.97 12.80
C LEU A 463 27.18 42.19 14.10
N LYS A 464 26.68 40.94 14.16
CA LYS A 464 26.80 40.07 15.33
C LYS A 464 28.27 39.77 15.67
N TRP A 465 29.12 39.55 14.66
CA TRP A 465 30.50 39.08 14.87
C TRP A 465 31.55 40.18 14.74
N TRP A 466 31.17 41.43 14.42
CA TRP A 466 32.10 42.54 14.24
C TRP A 466 32.81 43.00 15.52
N ASN A 467 32.10 42.96 16.66
CA ASN A 467 32.62 43.38 17.98
C ASN A 467 32.63 42.21 18.98
N ALA A 468 32.45 40.97 18.51
CA ALA A 468 32.56 39.83 19.38
C ALA A 468 34.01 39.77 19.91
N PRO A 469 34.22 39.69 21.23
CA PRO A 469 35.56 39.44 21.77
C PRO A 469 36.08 38.15 21.14
N ALA A 470 37.35 38.14 20.74
CA ALA A 470 37.99 36.91 20.30
C ALA A 470 37.80 35.87 21.40
N GLU A 471 37.16 34.73 21.08
CA GLU A 471 37.09 33.65 22.06
C GLU A 471 38.52 33.27 22.41
N PRO A 472 38.90 33.24 23.70
CA PRO A 472 40.24 32.84 24.07
C PRO A 472 40.51 31.45 23.49
N GLU A 473 41.68 31.28 22.87
CA GLU A 473 42.12 29.99 22.36
C GLU A 473 42.28 29.03 23.54
N LEU A 474 41.21 28.30 23.86
CA LEU A 474 41.21 27.29 24.91
C LEU A 474 42.25 26.24 24.54
N THR A 475 43.27 26.11 25.38
CA THR A 475 44.29 25.07 25.28
C THR A 475 43.62 23.69 25.34
N LEU A 476 44.28 22.66 24.80
CA LEU A 476 43.74 21.30 24.78
C LEU A 476 43.37 20.82 26.19
N GLU A 477 44.13 21.24 27.21
CA GLU A 477 43.85 20.96 28.62
C GLU A 477 42.58 21.63 29.14
N GLU A 478 42.32 22.89 28.77
CA GLU A 478 41.12 23.61 29.18
C GLU A 478 39.86 23.04 28.53
N ARG A 479 39.95 22.63 27.26
CA ARG A 479 38.86 21.91 26.55
C ARG A 479 38.53 20.58 27.22
N LEU A 480 39.56 19.86 27.68
CA LEU A 480 39.40 18.61 28.42
C LEU A 480 38.78 18.82 29.80
N LYS A 481 39.16 19.88 30.54
CA LYS A 481 38.56 20.25 31.83
C LYS A 481 37.08 20.59 31.70
N MET A 482 36.69 21.41 30.72
CA MET A 482 35.28 21.78 30.51
C MET A 482 34.40 20.58 30.15
N SER A 483 34.95 19.59 29.42
CA SER A 483 34.24 18.35 29.09
C SER A 483 33.95 17.45 30.30
N ARG A 484 34.75 17.54 31.37
CA ARG A 484 34.56 16.78 32.61
C ARG A 484 33.52 17.42 33.53
N VAL A 485 33.43 18.76 33.57
CA VAL A 485 32.47 19.48 34.43
C VAL A 485 31.03 19.27 33.96
N GLY A 486 30.79 19.11 32.66
CA GLY A 486 29.45 18.80 32.12
C GLY A 486 28.93 17.39 32.44
N ARG A 487 29.79 16.48 32.92
CA ARG A 487 29.44 15.08 33.22
C ARG A 487 29.06 14.82 34.69
N LEU A 488 29.18 15.83 35.55
CA LEU A 488 28.84 15.76 36.98
C LEU A 488 27.49 16.41 37.32
N LYS A 489 26.74 16.89 36.32
CA LYS A 489 25.40 17.47 36.49
C LYS A 489 24.30 16.75 35.68
N SER A 490 24.52 15.48 35.31
CA SER A 490 23.50 14.63 34.67
C SER A 490 23.26 13.38 35.49
#